data_AF-A0A7D9JRX7-F1
#
_entry.id   AF-A0A7D9JRX7-F1
#
_cell.length_a   1.000
_cell.length_b   1.000
_cell.length_c   1.000
_cell.angle_alpha   90.00
_cell.angle_beta   90.00
_cell.angle_gamma   90.00
#
_symmetry.space_group_name_H-M   'P 1'
#
loop_
_entity.id
_entity.type
_entity.pdbx_description
1 polymer ?
#
loop_
_entity_poly.entity_id
_entity_poly.type
_entity_poly.pdbx_seq_one_letter_code
_entity_poly.pdbx_strand_id
1 'polypeptide(L)'
;MSEGYDTTRFRSTIDEGFVCCICLGVLQDPKQCENNEHYFCSGCIKKHLEKTSHSCPVCQQKLTVETLRKAPRIVADCVSRYKISCDHAARGCDAVPELGALQAHVQDCDFMPVTCSNDGCDEVVSKRDVKQHELDLCRFKTTTCDDCGEKMSHHKYGAHGCVLRRDVDEIKNDLAEVKVTQHEMMKEMREGMQRLAIAFESLQKSVNSKSTDIVVIAGWNPKTEQFLSSVERFNLLNQTWTQLPLLKIARRAAAAVIFKNQVFVCGGYSDSDGRLDSIEILDLNGNPLKWHEFFVNLPVKVTAHKCVVHGNRLLIIGGRIKASEVLDTIYELLLVPPYSSKLLCHMKKKRAFHGVELFDDKVLIAGGIGAETDVEIFDIARNECVEMPPLPSPLSNMSTVRRGDSMFLIGGVDDLDAKIFSNKIIEYDFKTGQSKVVLAMKTGRAFCSCVSRGNTLIVIGGARYDPDAVDCFNFSSNTWKSLPSMAEARMFASAVLVNMESLEF
;
A
#
# COMPACT_ATOMS: atom_id res chain seq x y z
N MET A 1 66.88 -44.48 -27.96
CA MET A 1 66.98 -43.13 -28.56
C MET A 1 67.54 -43.29 -29.96
N SER A 2 66.76 -42.88 -30.97
CA SER A 2 67.22 -42.75 -32.35
C SER A 2 68.39 -41.78 -32.39
N GLU A 3 69.49 -42.17 -33.03
CA GLU A 3 70.66 -41.29 -33.21
C GLU A 3 70.66 -40.61 -34.58
N GLY A 4 69.60 -40.71 -35.37
CA GLY A 4 69.44 -39.91 -36.58
C GLY A 4 68.67 -38.62 -36.27
N TYR A 5 68.86 -37.60 -37.10
CA TYR A 5 68.02 -36.41 -37.04
C TYR A 5 66.60 -36.74 -37.51
N ASP A 6 65.60 -36.22 -36.79
CA ASP A 6 64.19 -36.40 -37.14
C ASP A 6 63.90 -35.80 -38.52
N THR A 7 63.39 -36.64 -39.44
CA THR A 7 63.11 -36.28 -40.83
C THR A 7 62.05 -35.18 -40.94
N THR A 8 61.14 -35.06 -39.97
CA THR A 8 60.09 -34.03 -39.96
C THR A 8 60.63 -32.62 -39.76
N ARG A 9 61.86 -32.48 -39.24
CA ARG A 9 62.50 -31.19 -39.01
C ARG A 9 63.12 -30.58 -40.26
N PHE A 10 63.24 -31.35 -41.33
CA PHE A 10 63.86 -30.89 -42.57
C PHE A 10 62.82 -30.27 -43.51
N ARG A 11 63.20 -29.18 -44.20
CA ARG A 11 62.28 -28.47 -45.11
C ARG A 11 62.35 -28.91 -46.57
N SER A 12 63.33 -29.73 -46.92
CA SER A 12 63.48 -30.31 -48.26
C SER A 12 63.22 -31.81 -48.22
N THR A 13 62.80 -32.37 -49.34
CA THR A 13 62.78 -33.83 -49.55
C THR A 13 64.19 -34.38 -49.33
N ILE A 14 64.33 -35.31 -48.39
CA ILE A 14 65.61 -35.95 -48.09
C ILE A 14 65.79 -37.13 -49.05
N ASP A 15 66.97 -37.21 -49.66
CA ASP A 15 67.36 -38.38 -50.44
C ASP A 15 67.34 -39.64 -49.55
N GLU A 16 66.62 -40.68 -49.99
CA GLU A 16 66.51 -41.95 -49.27
C GLU A 16 67.88 -42.58 -48.99
N GLY A 17 68.89 -42.32 -49.83
CA GLY A 17 70.27 -42.75 -49.62
C GLY A 17 70.93 -42.13 -48.38
N PHE A 18 70.39 -41.04 -47.84
CA PHE A 18 70.85 -40.38 -46.63
C PHE A 18 69.94 -40.60 -45.41
N VAL A 19 69.01 -41.57 -45.50
CA VAL A 19 68.17 -41.98 -44.38
C VAL A 19 68.70 -43.30 -43.84
N CYS A 20 68.95 -43.34 -42.52
CA CYS A 20 69.42 -44.56 -41.88
C CYS A 20 68.27 -45.57 -41.76
N CYS A 21 68.37 -46.74 -42.38
CA CYS A 21 67.31 -47.75 -42.32
C CYS A 21 67.07 -48.35 -40.91
N ILE A 22 67.92 -48.04 -39.92
CA ILE A 22 67.80 -48.55 -38.55
C ILE A 22 66.96 -47.62 -37.67
N CYS A 23 67.23 -46.30 -37.72
CA CYS A 23 66.48 -45.32 -36.92
C CYS A 23 65.45 -44.52 -37.73
N LEU A 24 65.44 -44.70 -39.05
CA LEU A 24 64.61 -43.97 -40.01
C LEU A 24 64.82 -42.44 -40.01
N GLY A 25 65.89 -41.97 -39.36
CA GLY A 25 66.32 -40.57 -39.32
C GLY A 25 67.39 -40.25 -40.37
N VAL A 26 67.58 -38.96 -40.65
CA VAL A 26 68.69 -38.49 -41.49
C VAL A 26 70.01 -38.79 -40.80
N LEU A 27 70.99 -39.26 -41.57
CA LEU A 27 72.26 -39.77 -41.04
C LEU A 27 72.98 -38.78 -40.11
N GLN A 28 73.27 -39.20 -38.88
CA GLN A 28 74.19 -38.52 -37.96
C GLN A 28 75.50 -39.30 -37.87
N ASP A 29 76.64 -38.63 -38.09
CA ASP A 29 77.98 -39.25 -38.19
C ASP A 29 77.97 -40.50 -39.12
N PRO A 30 77.73 -40.35 -40.44
CA PRO A 30 77.47 -41.48 -41.34
C PRO A 30 78.64 -42.48 -41.44
N LYS A 31 78.31 -43.77 -41.40
CA LYS A 31 79.22 -44.91 -41.62
C LYS A 31 78.76 -45.74 -42.80
N GLN A 32 79.70 -46.45 -43.45
CA GLN A 32 79.46 -47.24 -44.65
C GLN A 32 79.85 -48.71 -44.46
N CYS A 33 79.09 -49.62 -45.06
CA CYS A 33 79.43 -51.03 -45.21
C CYS A 33 80.75 -51.23 -45.99
N GLU A 34 81.48 -52.31 -45.71
CA GLU A 34 82.84 -52.52 -46.24
C GLU A 34 82.89 -52.59 -47.78
N ASN A 35 81.96 -53.33 -48.40
CA ASN A 35 81.99 -53.67 -49.83
C ASN A 35 80.83 -53.06 -50.63
N ASN A 36 79.94 -52.29 -49.99
CA ASN A 36 78.74 -51.72 -50.63
C ASN A 36 78.47 -50.29 -50.14
N GLU A 37 77.76 -49.50 -50.94
CA GLU A 37 77.39 -48.11 -50.65
C GLU A 37 76.12 -47.98 -49.78
N HIS A 38 76.06 -48.74 -48.68
CA HIS A 38 74.99 -48.63 -47.69
C HIS A 38 75.42 -47.80 -46.47
N TYR A 39 74.66 -46.76 -46.15
CA TYR A 39 74.99 -45.78 -45.10
C TYR A 39 74.10 -45.89 -43.86
N PHE A 40 74.69 -45.67 -42.68
CA PHE A 40 74.00 -45.75 -41.39
C PHE A 40 74.52 -44.71 -40.39
N CYS A 41 73.71 -44.30 -39.41
CA CYS A 41 74.20 -43.48 -38.29
C CYS A 41 75.23 -44.28 -37.47
N SER A 42 76.30 -43.62 -37.02
CA SER A 42 77.41 -44.23 -36.29
C SER A 42 76.97 -45.15 -35.15
N GLY A 43 76.19 -44.65 -34.20
CA GLY A 43 75.77 -45.49 -33.08
C GLY A 43 74.62 -46.44 -33.43
N CYS A 44 73.81 -46.17 -34.46
CA CYS A 44 72.81 -47.13 -34.92
C CYS A 44 73.44 -48.41 -35.46
N ILE A 45 74.40 -48.30 -36.38
CA ILE A 45 75.04 -49.49 -36.97
C ILE A 45 75.94 -50.20 -35.98
N LYS A 46 76.68 -49.49 -35.13
CA LYS A 46 77.50 -50.12 -34.09
C LYS A 46 76.64 -50.95 -33.13
N LYS A 47 75.53 -50.38 -32.65
CA LYS A 47 74.58 -51.11 -31.80
C LYS A 47 73.99 -52.33 -32.51
N HIS A 48 73.66 -52.23 -33.80
CA HIS A 48 73.15 -53.36 -34.56
C HIS A 48 74.20 -54.47 -34.70
N LEU A 49 75.44 -54.11 -35.02
CA LEU A 49 76.56 -55.04 -35.16
C LEU A 49 76.95 -55.73 -33.86
N GLU A 50 76.84 -55.02 -32.74
CA GLU A 50 77.16 -55.55 -31.41
C GLU A 50 76.02 -56.39 -30.81
N LYS A 51 74.76 -56.02 -31.05
CA LYS A 51 73.61 -56.56 -30.30
C LYS A 51 72.64 -57.41 -31.12
N THR A 52 72.62 -57.29 -32.44
CA THR A 52 71.54 -57.86 -33.26
C THR A 52 72.06 -58.85 -34.30
N SER A 53 73.04 -58.47 -35.13
CA SER A 53 73.63 -59.37 -36.12
C SER A 53 75.03 -58.89 -36.51
N HIS A 54 75.89 -59.81 -36.97
CA HIS A 54 77.20 -59.46 -37.52
C HIS A 54 77.14 -59.31 -39.06
N SER A 55 76.08 -58.67 -39.55
CA SER A 55 75.81 -58.49 -40.98
C SER A 55 75.26 -57.09 -41.29
N CYS A 56 75.43 -56.66 -42.53
CA CYS A 56 74.84 -55.43 -43.01
C CYS A 56 73.30 -55.56 -43.06
N PRO A 57 72.51 -54.63 -42.47
CA PRO A 57 71.05 -54.69 -42.49
C PRO A 57 70.43 -54.70 -43.90
N VAL A 58 71.15 -54.17 -44.91
CA VAL A 58 70.62 -53.98 -46.26
C VAL A 58 71.02 -55.12 -47.19
N CYS A 59 72.32 -55.43 -47.33
CA CYS A 59 72.79 -56.51 -48.21
C CYS A 59 73.05 -57.86 -47.53
N GLN A 60 72.92 -57.93 -46.20
CA GLN A 60 73.14 -59.15 -45.40
C GLN A 60 74.56 -59.76 -45.48
N GLN A 61 75.51 -59.09 -46.14
CA GLN A 61 76.91 -59.50 -46.12
C GLN A 61 77.50 -59.34 -44.72
N LYS A 62 78.47 -60.20 -44.37
CA LYS A 62 79.17 -60.15 -43.07
C LYS A 62 79.82 -58.78 -42.87
N LEU A 63 79.52 -58.13 -41.76
CA LEU A 63 80.01 -56.81 -41.40
C LEU A 63 80.28 -56.80 -39.90
N THR A 64 81.44 -56.29 -39.46
CA THR A 64 81.76 -56.13 -38.04
C THR A 64 82.07 -54.67 -37.74
N VAL A 65 82.09 -54.29 -36.45
CA VAL A 65 82.43 -52.92 -36.04
C VAL A 65 83.83 -52.52 -36.52
N GLU A 66 84.75 -53.49 -36.64
CA GLU A 66 86.12 -53.31 -37.09
C GLU A 66 86.22 -53.09 -38.61
N THR A 67 85.36 -53.74 -39.40
CA THR A 67 85.35 -53.60 -40.87
C THR A 67 84.47 -52.45 -41.36
N LEU A 68 83.72 -51.80 -40.45
CA LEU A 68 82.87 -50.64 -40.73
C LEU A 68 83.71 -49.42 -41.13
N ARG A 69 83.45 -48.87 -42.31
CA ARG A 69 84.20 -47.71 -42.83
C ARG A 69 83.50 -46.41 -42.48
N LYS A 70 84.28 -45.32 -42.39
CA LYS A 70 83.69 -43.97 -42.40
C LYS A 70 83.11 -43.70 -43.79
N ALA A 71 81.93 -43.09 -43.85
CA ALA A 71 81.39 -42.67 -45.14
C ALA A 71 82.34 -41.65 -45.81
N PRO A 72 82.44 -41.64 -47.15
CA PRO A 72 83.18 -40.62 -47.88
C PRO A 72 82.76 -39.21 -47.46
N ARG A 73 83.71 -38.27 -47.43
CA ARG A 73 83.44 -36.89 -46.97
C ARG A 73 82.26 -36.24 -47.69
N ILE A 74 82.10 -36.54 -48.98
CA ILE A 74 80.99 -36.03 -49.79
C ILE A 74 79.61 -36.40 -49.22
N VAL A 75 79.47 -37.55 -48.55
CA VAL A 75 78.20 -37.95 -47.91
C VAL A 75 77.89 -37.05 -46.71
N ALA A 76 78.89 -36.81 -45.86
CA ALA A 76 78.73 -35.90 -44.71
C ALA A 76 78.52 -34.44 -45.16
N ASP A 77 79.17 -34.00 -46.24
CA ASP A 77 79.00 -32.67 -46.82
C ASP A 77 77.63 -32.50 -47.49
N CYS A 78 77.10 -33.53 -48.15
CA CYS A 78 75.74 -33.50 -48.68
C CYS A 78 74.70 -33.44 -47.55
N VAL A 79 74.89 -34.23 -46.49
CA VAL A 79 73.98 -34.24 -45.34
C VAL A 79 74.01 -32.92 -44.57
N SER A 80 75.18 -32.29 -44.40
CA SER A 80 75.33 -31.05 -43.63
C SER A 80 74.66 -29.83 -44.28
N ARG A 81 74.45 -29.85 -45.61
CA ARG A 81 73.78 -28.78 -46.37
C ARG A 81 72.26 -28.84 -46.28
N TYR A 82 71.68 -29.92 -45.76
CA TYR A 82 70.24 -29.97 -45.57
C TYR A 82 69.78 -28.91 -44.57
N LYS A 83 68.67 -28.26 -44.88
CA LYS A 83 68.06 -27.22 -44.03
C LYS A 83 67.14 -27.87 -43.00
N ILE A 84 67.42 -27.62 -41.73
CA ILE A 84 66.72 -28.19 -40.58
C ILE A 84 66.16 -27.09 -39.68
N SER A 85 64.97 -27.28 -39.12
CA SER A 85 64.41 -26.38 -38.11
C SER A 85 65.22 -26.39 -36.82
N CYS A 86 65.35 -25.25 -36.15
CA CYS A 86 65.99 -25.12 -34.83
C CYS A 86 65.38 -26.05 -33.77
N ASP A 87 66.17 -26.51 -32.79
CA ASP A 87 65.71 -27.29 -31.63
C ASP A 87 64.64 -26.53 -30.80
N HIS A 88 64.64 -25.20 -30.88
CA HIS A 88 63.72 -24.32 -30.16
C HIS A 88 62.55 -23.83 -31.04
N ALA A 89 62.24 -24.49 -32.15
CA ALA A 89 61.09 -24.15 -32.99
C ALA A 89 59.76 -24.14 -32.22
N ALA A 90 59.57 -25.07 -31.27
CA ALA A 90 58.39 -25.10 -30.41
C ALA A 90 58.29 -23.88 -29.46
N ARG A 91 59.39 -23.16 -29.22
CA ARG A 91 59.43 -21.91 -28.43
C ARG A 91 59.34 -20.67 -29.32
N GLY A 92 59.18 -20.82 -30.64
CA GLY A 92 59.01 -19.73 -31.59
C GLY A 92 60.23 -19.42 -32.48
N CYS A 93 61.28 -20.26 -32.47
CA CYS A 93 62.41 -20.04 -33.38
C CYS A 93 62.12 -20.54 -34.80
N ASP A 94 61.93 -19.62 -35.74
CA ASP A 94 61.68 -19.93 -37.15
C ASP A 94 62.97 -20.17 -37.97
N ALA A 95 64.14 -20.15 -37.34
CA ALA A 95 65.41 -20.34 -38.04
C ALA A 95 65.51 -21.75 -38.64
N VAL A 96 65.97 -21.80 -39.89
CA VAL A 96 66.21 -23.05 -40.63
C VAL A 96 67.67 -23.09 -41.12
N PRO A 97 68.64 -23.22 -40.19
CA PRO A 97 70.05 -23.30 -40.56
C PRO A 97 70.35 -24.54 -41.40
N GLU A 98 71.50 -24.52 -42.09
CA GLU A 98 72.10 -25.77 -42.58
C GLU A 98 72.45 -26.66 -41.38
N LEU A 99 72.25 -27.97 -41.52
CA LEU A 99 72.45 -28.96 -40.45
C LEU A 99 73.85 -28.84 -39.83
N GLY A 100 74.88 -28.54 -40.63
CA GLY A 100 76.24 -28.28 -40.14
C GLY A 100 76.39 -27.07 -39.22
N ALA A 101 75.49 -26.08 -39.31
CA ALA A 101 75.49 -24.85 -38.50
C ALA A 101 74.47 -24.88 -37.34
N LEU A 102 73.65 -25.94 -37.23
CA LEU A 102 72.56 -26.03 -36.26
C LEU A 102 73.04 -25.83 -34.81
N GLN A 103 74.14 -26.48 -34.41
CA GLN A 103 74.61 -26.45 -33.02
C GLN A 103 75.06 -25.04 -32.58
N ALA A 104 75.73 -24.30 -33.48
CA ALA A 104 76.15 -22.94 -33.20
C ALA A 104 74.94 -22.00 -33.06
N HIS A 105 73.91 -22.19 -33.89
CA HIS A 105 72.68 -21.43 -33.78
C HIS A 105 71.93 -21.71 -32.47
N VAL A 106 71.77 -22.99 -32.08
CA VAL A 106 71.02 -23.36 -30.86
C VAL A 106 71.63 -22.74 -29.60
N GLN A 107 72.96 -22.67 -29.52
CA GLN A 107 73.66 -22.05 -28.37
C GLN A 107 73.44 -20.54 -28.24
N ASP A 108 73.18 -19.83 -29.34
CA ASP A 108 72.93 -18.39 -29.32
C ASP A 108 71.48 -18.02 -29.65
N CYS A 109 70.58 -19.00 -29.68
CA CYS A 109 69.19 -18.78 -30.05
C CYS A 109 68.47 -17.89 -29.03
N ASP A 110 67.82 -16.83 -29.53
CA ASP A 110 67.01 -15.93 -28.72
C ASP A 110 65.84 -16.62 -27.99
N PHE A 111 65.42 -17.78 -28.48
CA PHE A 111 64.35 -18.59 -27.89
C PHE A 111 64.86 -19.68 -26.94
N MET A 112 66.16 -19.70 -26.67
CA MET A 112 66.76 -20.60 -25.69
C MET A 112 66.13 -20.34 -24.30
N PRO A 113 65.76 -21.40 -23.55
CA PRO A 113 65.25 -21.26 -22.18
C PRO A 113 66.27 -20.61 -21.24
N VAL A 114 65.83 -19.58 -20.51
CA VAL A 114 66.58 -18.97 -19.39
C VAL A 114 65.66 -18.76 -18.18
N THR A 115 66.24 -18.80 -16.98
CA THR A 115 65.54 -18.55 -15.72
C THR A 115 65.56 -17.06 -15.37
N CYS A 116 64.49 -16.57 -14.73
CA CYS A 116 64.41 -15.22 -14.18
C CYS A 116 65.48 -14.97 -13.10
N SER A 117 66.06 -13.76 -13.02
CA SER A 117 67.03 -13.39 -11.99
C SER A 117 66.43 -12.79 -10.72
N ASN A 118 65.12 -12.51 -10.69
CA ASN A 118 64.45 -11.99 -9.49
C ASN A 118 64.36 -13.06 -8.40
N ASP A 119 64.77 -12.70 -7.18
CA ASP A 119 64.79 -13.60 -6.03
C ASP A 119 63.39 -14.16 -5.71
N GLY A 120 63.27 -15.49 -5.71
CA GLY A 120 62.02 -16.22 -5.51
C GLY A 120 61.18 -16.47 -6.77
N CYS A 121 61.69 -16.19 -7.98
CA CYS A 121 61.01 -16.48 -9.23
C CYS A 121 61.64 -17.67 -9.98
N ASP A 122 60.91 -18.78 -10.08
CA ASP A 122 61.36 -20.00 -10.79
C ASP A 122 60.85 -20.10 -12.25
N GLU A 123 60.35 -19.00 -12.81
CA GLU A 123 59.78 -18.98 -14.17
C GLU A 123 60.89 -19.10 -15.24
N VAL A 124 60.63 -19.92 -16.26
CA VAL A 124 61.53 -20.13 -17.40
C VAL A 124 60.96 -19.43 -18.63
N VAL A 125 61.65 -18.41 -19.12
CA VAL A 125 61.24 -17.59 -20.27
C VAL A 125 62.27 -17.70 -21.39
N SER A 126 61.95 -17.20 -22.59
CA SER A 126 62.89 -17.15 -23.70
C SER A 126 63.97 -16.09 -23.43
N LYS A 127 65.23 -16.35 -23.83
CA LYS A 127 66.38 -15.43 -23.65
C LYS A 127 66.07 -13.99 -24.07
N ARG A 128 65.32 -13.79 -25.15
CA ARG A 128 64.87 -12.47 -25.61
C ARG A 128 63.90 -11.73 -24.68
N ASP A 129 63.07 -12.45 -23.92
CA ASP A 129 61.95 -11.88 -23.16
C ASP A 129 62.27 -11.74 -21.66
N VAL A 130 63.41 -12.26 -21.19
CA VAL A 130 63.77 -12.31 -19.77
C VAL A 130 63.79 -10.95 -19.10
N LYS A 131 64.31 -9.91 -19.77
CA LYS A 131 64.37 -8.55 -19.23
C LYS A 131 63.00 -7.92 -19.03
N GLN A 132 62.08 -8.13 -19.97
CA GLN A 132 60.72 -7.61 -19.87
C GLN A 132 59.96 -8.32 -18.74
N HIS A 133 60.14 -9.63 -18.62
CA HIS A 133 59.60 -10.37 -17.49
C HIS A 133 60.11 -9.81 -16.17
N GLU A 134 61.43 -9.65 -16.01
CA GLU A 134 62.06 -9.20 -14.76
C GLU A 134 61.58 -7.83 -14.28
N LEU A 135 61.37 -6.90 -15.21
CA LEU A 135 61.03 -5.51 -14.88
C LEU A 135 59.52 -5.27 -14.75
N ASP A 136 58.73 -5.80 -15.67
CA ASP A 136 57.34 -5.37 -15.81
C ASP A 136 56.35 -6.40 -15.26
N LEU A 137 56.59 -7.67 -15.59
CA LEU A 137 55.62 -8.75 -15.41
C LEU A 137 55.88 -9.62 -14.17
N CYS A 138 57.12 -9.65 -13.66
CA CYS A 138 57.49 -10.51 -12.55
C CYS A 138 56.78 -10.07 -11.28
N ARG A 139 56.03 -10.99 -10.66
CA ARG A 139 55.34 -10.76 -9.38
C ARG A 139 56.30 -10.47 -8.22
N PHE A 140 57.56 -10.90 -8.36
CA PHE A 140 58.64 -10.70 -7.40
C PHE A 140 59.50 -9.47 -7.69
N LYS A 141 59.11 -8.62 -8.68
CA LYS A 141 59.83 -7.38 -8.96
C LYS A 141 59.92 -6.51 -7.72
N THR A 142 61.05 -5.84 -7.55
CA THR A 142 61.27 -4.96 -6.40
C THR A 142 60.51 -3.65 -6.61
N THR A 143 59.68 -3.28 -5.64
CA THR A 143 58.90 -2.04 -5.60
C THR A 143 59.28 -1.25 -4.35
N THR A 144 59.32 0.07 -4.46
CA THR A 144 59.63 0.96 -3.34
C THR A 144 58.34 1.60 -2.87
N CYS A 145 58.12 1.67 -1.56
CA CYS A 145 56.95 2.36 -1.02
C CYS A 145 57.11 3.87 -1.07
N ASP A 146 56.11 4.56 -1.61
CA ASP A 146 56.13 6.03 -1.74
C ASP A 146 56.09 6.76 -0.39
N ASP A 147 55.53 6.14 0.66
CA ASP A 147 55.37 6.79 1.97
C ASP A 147 56.57 6.58 2.89
N CYS A 148 57.16 5.37 2.91
CA CYS A 148 58.24 5.02 3.85
C CYS A 148 59.60 4.77 3.16
N GLY A 149 59.65 4.70 1.83
CA GLY A 149 60.88 4.45 1.06
C GLY A 149 61.41 3.01 1.14
N GLU A 150 60.73 2.09 1.81
CA GLU A 150 61.16 0.71 1.97
C GLU A 150 61.02 -0.07 0.65
N LYS A 151 62.04 -0.88 0.32
CA LYS A 151 62.05 -1.75 -0.85
C LYS A 151 61.52 -3.14 -0.49
N MET A 152 60.58 -3.65 -1.26
CA MET A 152 59.99 -4.98 -1.07
C MET A 152 59.55 -5.59 -2.40
N SER A 153 59.17 -6.86 -2.40
CA SER A 153 58.55 -7.46 -3.58
C SER A 153 57.16 -6.87 -3.83
N HIS A 154 56.82 -6.61 -5.09
CA HIS A 154 55.55 -6.00 -5.49
C HIS A 154 54.33 -6.75 -4.94
N HIS A 155 54.38 -8.08 -4.86
CA HIS A 155 53.29 -8.88 -4.26
C HIS A 155 53.01 -8.54 -2.78
N LYS A 156 54.00 -8.04 -2.03
CA LYS A 156 53.82 -7.61 -0.64
C LYS A 156 53.33 -6.17 -0.51
N TYR A 157 53.34 -5.40 -1.60
CA TYR A 157 53.02 -3.97 -1.58
C TYR A 157 51.59 -3.68 -1.11
N GLY A 158 50.60 -4.45 -1.59
CA GLY A 158 49.20 -4.27 -1.16
C GLY A 158 48.94 -4.61 0.32
N ALA A 159 49.83 -5.39 0.95
CA ALA A 159 49.75 -5.71 2.38
C ALA A 159 50.66 -4.82 3.24
N HIS A 160 51.32 -3.83 2.64
CA HIS A 160 52.20 -2.92 3.34
C HIS A 160 51.40 -1.94 4.21
N GLY A 161 51.86 -1.71 5.45
CA GLY A 161 51.13 -0.94 6.46
C GLY A 161 50.76 0.48 6.04
N CYS A 162 51.57 1.15 5.22
CA CYS A 162 51.25 2.50 4.71
C CYS A 162 50.09 2.51 3.71
N VAL A 163 49.98 1.49 2.86
CA VAL A 163 48.89 1.34 1.88
C VAL A 163 47.58 1.06 2.63
N LEU A 164 47.60 0.09 3.54
CA LEU A 164 46.43 -0.25 4.37
C LEU A 164 45.92 0.93 5.20
N ARG A 165 46.83 1.77 5.72
CA ARG A 165 46.42 2.98 6.48
C ARG A 165 45.71 3.99 5.59
N ARG A 166 46.22 4.21 4.37
CA ARG A 166 45.62 5.13 3.39
C ARG A 166 44.21 4.67 2.99
N ASP A 167 44.07 3.39 2.66
CA ASP A 167 42.78 2.80 2.27
C ASP A 167 41.77 2.89 3.43
N VAL A 168 42.19 2.65 4.67
CA VAL A 168 41.34 2.77 5.85
C VAL A 168 40.89 4.22 6.08
N ASP A 169 41.77 5.19 5.87
CA ASP A 169 41.43 6.60 6.06
C ASP A 169 40.50 7.12 4.94
N GLU A 170 40.66 6.64 3.71
CA GLU A 170 39.72 6.89 2.60
C GLU A 170 38.33 6.32 2.90
N ILE A 171 38.24 5.05 3.33
CA ILE A 171 36.97 4.42 3.73
C ILE A 171 36.29 5.17 4.88
N LYS A 172 37.04 5.69 5.85
CA LYS A 172 36.47 6.50 6.95
C LYS A 172 35.87 7.80 6.45
N ASN A 173 36.53 8.46 5.48
CA ASN A 173 36.04 9.71 4.91
C ASN A 173 34.75 9.46 4.12
N ASP A 174 34.73 8.44 3.26
CA ASP A 174 33.52 8.03 2.52
C ASP A 174 32.37 7.69 3.49
N LEU A 175 32.66 6.96 4.57
CA LEU A 175 31.66 6.62 5.57
C LEU A 175 31.12 7.87 6.31
N ALA A 176 31.95 8.90 6.49
CA ALA A 176 31.52 10.17 7.08
C ALA A 176 30.57 10.93 6.15
N GLU A 177 30.86 10.99 4.85
CA GLU A 177 29.99 11.61 3.85
C GLU A 177 28.64 10.88 3.71
N VAL A 178 28.66 9.54 3.71
CA VAL A 178 27.45 8.72 3.69
C VAL A 178 26.58 8.96 4.94
N LYS A 179 27.19 9.15 6.12
CA LYS A 179 26.44 9.46 7.34
C LYS A 179 25.77 10.83 7.29
N VAL A 180 26.45 11.83 6.73
CA VAL A 180 25.89 13.19 6.58
C VAL A 180 24.68 13.16 5.65
N THR A 181 24.83 12.56 4.47
CA THR A 181 23.75 12.44 3.48
C THR A 181 22.56 11.62 4.02
N GLN A 182 22.82 10.53 4.76
CA GLN A 182 21.76 9.77 5.44
C GLN A 182 21.00 10.60 6.47
N HIS A 183 21.69 11.47 7.22
CA HIS A 183 21.06 12.36 8.20
C HIS A 183 20.19 13.42 7.53
N GLU A 184 20.66 14.01 6.43
CA GLU A 184 19.90 14.99 5.64
C GLU A 184 18.64 14.39 5.03
N MET A 185 18.73 13.21 4.39
CA MET A 185 17.55 12.50 3.85
C MET A 185 16.53 12.19 4.94
N MET A 186 16.98 11.73 6.12
CA MET A 186 16.10 11.46 7.27
C MET A 186 15.41 12.72 7.80
N LYS A 187 16.08 13.88 7.73
CA LYS A 187 15.52 15.17 8.11
C LYS A 187 14.45 15.62 7.11
N GLU A 188 14.75 15.57 5.80
CA GLU A 188 13.79 15.90 4.74
C GLU A 188 12.55 15.02 4.79
N MET A 189 12.72 13.71 5.03
CA MET A 189 11.61 12.77 5.18
C MET A 189 10.71 13.13 6.37
N ARG A 190 11.30 13.52 7.51
CA ARG A 190 10.57 13.95 8.71
C ARG A 190 9.77 15.25 8.46
N GLU A 191 10.40 16.23 7.82
CA GLU A 191 9.75 17.51 7.45
C GLU A 191 8.66 17.30 6.39
N GLY A 192 8.85 16.36 5.46
CA GLY A 192 7.84 15.92 4.51
C GLY A 192 6.62 15.28 5.18
N MET A 193 6.85 14.35 6.12
CA MET A 193 5.77 13.73 6.91
C MET A 193 5.01 14.75 7.76
N GLN A 194 5.67 15.73 8.37
CA GLN A 194 5.00 16.79 9.12
C GLN A 194 4.11 17.66 8.22
N ARG A 195 4.60 18.07 7.04
CA ARG A 195 3.79 18.83 6.06
C ARG A 195 2.55 18.05 5.62
N LEU A 196 2.71 16.74 5.36
CA LEU A 196 1.60 15.83 5.04
C LEU A 196 0.58 15.72 6.18
N ALA A 197 1.03 15.61 7.43
CA ALA A 197 0.14 15.54 8.59
C ALA A 197 -0.70 16.82 8.75
N ILE A 198 -0.08 18.00 8.62
CA ILE A 198 -0.77 19.29 8.68
C ILE A 198 -1.79 19.42 7.54
N ALA A 199 -1.41 19.03 6.31
CA ALA A 199 -2.31 19.04 5.17
C ALA A 199 -3.51 18.10 5.38
N PHE A 200 -3.29 16.91 5.93
CA PHE A 200 -4.33 15.95 6.25
C PHE A 200 -5.31 16.48 7.31
N GLU A 201 -4.81 17.06 8.41
CA GLU A 201 -5.65 17.68 9.43
C GLU A 201 -6.49 18.84 8.87
N SER A 202 -5.90 19.67 8.00
CA SER A 202 -6.61 20.78 7.34
C SER A 202 -7.73 20.27 6.44
N LEU A 203 -7.47 19.23 5.64
CA LEU A 203 -8.47 18.60 4.78
C LEU A 203 -9.59 17.97 5.62
N GLN A 204 -9.24 17.27 6.70
CA GLN A 204 -10.20 16.65 7.60
C GLN A 204 -11.09 17.70 8.29
N LYS A 205 -10.54 18.85 8.70
CA LYS A 205 -11.32 19.99 9.20
C LYS A 205 -12.27 20.54 8.13
N SER A 206 -11.80 20.73 6.89
CA SER A 206 -12.65 21.22 5.78
C SER A 206 -13.74 20.24 5.34
N VAL A 207 -13.54 18.94 5.54
CA VAL A 207 -14.54 17.91 5.26
C VAL A 207 -15.55 17.83 6.42
N ASN A 208 -15.06 17.87 7.67
CA ASN A 208 -15.90 17.87 8.85
C ASN A 208 -16.77 19.13 8.96
N SER A 209 -16.31 20.27 8.47
CA SER A 209 -17.09 21.52 8.39
C SER A 209 -18.27 21.49 7.41
N LYS A 210 -18.36 20.42 6.61
CA LYS A 210 -19.51 20.12 5.74
C LYS A 210 -20.24 18.85 6.17
N SER A 211 -19.81 18.24 7.28
CA SER A 211 -20.50 17.09 7.86
C SER A 211 -21.83 17.57 8.43
N THR A 212 -22.89 16.86 8.10
CA THR A 212 -24.06 16.90 8.96
C THR A 212 -24.22 15.56 9.61
N ASP A 213 -24.50 15.64 10.89
CA ASP A 213 -24.60 14.51 11.76
C ASP A 213 -26.05 14.40 12.20
N ILE A 214 -26.44 13.17 12.54
CA ILE A 214 -27.75 12.89 13.09
C ILE A 214 -27.58 12.72 14.58
N VAL A 215 -28.33 13.47 15.37
CA VAL A 215 -28.35 13.29 16.82
C VAL A 215 -29.65 12.60 17.17
N VAL A 216 -29.55 11.39 17.72
CA VAL A 216 -30.66 10.55 18.19
C VAL A 216 -30.72 10.63 19.70
N ILE A 217 -31.89 10.98 20.21
CA ILE A 217 -32.05 11.47 21.57
C ILE A 217 -33.08 10.62 22.30
N ALA A 218 -32.65 10.09 23.45
CA ALA A 218 -33.52 9.46 24.44
C ALA A 218 -34.38 8.33 23.86
N GLY A 219 -35.58 8.13 24.41
CA GLY A 219 -36.55 7.12 23.97
C GLY A 219 -36.78 6.06 25.05
N TRP A 220 -37.31 4.92 24.62
CA TRP A 220 -37.50 3.72 25.42
C TRP A 220 -36.79 2.56 24.74
N ASN A 221 -36.00 1.81 25.50
CA ASN A 221 -35.33 0.61 25.02
C ASN A 221 -36.23 -0.60 25.25
N PRO A 222 -36.79 -1.21 24.20
CA PRO A 222 -37.69 -2.36 24.35
C PRO A 222 -36.97 -3.64 24.79
N LYS A 223 -35.63 -3.72 24.68
CA LYS A 223 -34.84 -4.88 25.11
C LYS A 223 -34.59 -4.86 26.63
N THR A 224 -34.40 -3.68 27.21
CA THR A 224 -34.14 -3.50 28.64
C THR A 224 -35.34 -2.95 29.41
N GLU A 225 -36.40 -2.56 28.70
CA GLU A 225 -37.60 -1.91 29.21
C GLU A 225 -37.37 -0.57 29.93
N GLN A 226 -36.24 0.10 29.66
CA GLN A 226 -35.87 1.35 30.34
C GLN A 226 -36.09 2.59 29.46
N PHE A 227 -36.50 3.70 30.09
CA PHE A 227 -36.37 5.01 29.45
C PHE A 227 -34.91 5.43 29.39
N LEU A 228 -34.56 6.08 28.28
CA LEU A 228 -33.18 6.41 27.98
C LEU A 228 -32.92 7.90 28.23
N SER A 229 -31.80 8.21 28.86
CA SER A 229 -31.17 9.53 28.85
C SER A 229 -30.01 9.61 27.85
N SER A 230 -29.60 8.47 27.27
CA SER A 230 -28.51 8.38 26.31
C SER A 230 -28.81 9.15 25.04
N VAL A 231 -27.76 9.71 24.45
CA VAL A 231 -27.80 10.48 23.22
C VAL A 231 -26.69 10.00 22.32
N GLU A 232 -27.03 9.69 21.07
CA GLU A 232 -26.12 9.12 20.10
C GLU A 232 -25.99 10.05 18.88
N ARG A 233 -24.76 10.28 18.44
CA ARG A 233 -24.44 11.06 17.24
C ARG A 233 -23.92 10.14 16.15
N PHE A 234 -24.59 10.14 15.01
CA PHE A 234 -24.16 9.45 13.80
C PHE A 234 -23.52 10.43 12.84
N ASN A 235 -22.24 10.22 12.53
CA ASN A 235 -21.55 10.98 11.49
C ASN A 235 -21.83 10.35 10.12
N LEU A 236 -22.49 11.11 9.24
CA LEU A 236 -22.91 10.58 7.93
C LEU A 236 -21.75 10.33 6.96
N LEU A 237 -20.60 10.98 7.16
CA LEU A 237 -19.45 10.86 6.26
C LEU A 237 -18.69 9.56 6.49
N ASN A 238 -18.34 9.28 7.75
CA ASN A 238 -17.58 8.08 8.11
C ASN A 238 -18.47 6.92 8.60
N GLN A 239 -19.78 7.14 8.73
CA GLN A 239 -20.77 6.16 9.18
C GLN A 239 -20.46 5.57 10.56
N THR A 240 -20.05 6.41 11.50
CA THR A 240 -19.76 5.99 12.88
C THR A 240 -20.72 6.60 13.87
N TRP A 241 -21.03 5.82 14.91
CA TRP A 241 -21.79 6.25 16.08
C TRP A 241 -20.84 6.68 17.19
N THR A 242 -21.19 7.78 17.85
CA THR A 242 -20.48 8.30 19.02
C THR A 242 -21.50 8.65 20.10
N GLN A 243 -21.16 8.35 21.36
CA GLN A 243 -22.00 8.73 22.50
C GLN A 243 -21.79 10.22 22.80
N LEU A 244 -22.90 10.92 23.00
CA LEU A 244 -22.92 12.29 23.52
C LEU A 244 -23.25 12.26 25.03
N PRO A 245 -23.03 13.37 25.75
CA PRO A 245 -23.42 13.48 27.14
C PRO A 245 -24.89 13.09 27.36
N LEU A 246 -25.17 12.42 28.48
CA LEU A 246 -26.51 11.98 28.85
C LEU A 246 -27.40 13.19 29.21
N LEU A 247 -28.68 13.10 28.88
CA LEU A 247 -29.71 13.96 29.47
C LEU A 247 -29.74 13.78 30.99
N LYS A 248 -30.17 14.81 31.71
CA LYS A 248 -30.40 14.71 33.16
C LYS A 248 -31.61 13.84 33.47
N ILE A 249 -32.65 13.90 32.64
CA ILE A 249 -33.89 13.14 32.83
C ILE A 249 -34.07 12.17 31.66
N ALA A 250 -34.07 10.88 31.97
CA ALA A 250 -34.44 9.84 31.01
C ALA A 250 -35.91 10.01 30.60
N ARG A 251 -36.16 10.06 29.29
CA ARG A 251 -37.48 10.43 28.76
C ARG A 251 -37.79 9.76 27.43
N ARG A 252 -39.07 9.49 27.18
CA ARG A 252 -39.59 9.03 25.89
C ARG A 252 -40.65 9.97 25.32
N ALA A 253 -40.85 9.91 24.00
CA ALA A 253 -41.86 10.69 23.28
C ALA A 253 -41.78 12.20 23.60
N ALA A 254 -40.55 12.69 23.78
CA ALA A 254 -40.21 14.11 23.82
C ALA A 254 -40.02 14.62 22.40
N ALA A 255 -40.24 15.91 22.16
CA ALA A 255 -39.93 16.54 20.88
C ALA A 255 -38.51 17.12 20.92
N ALA A 256 -37.76 17.01 19.82
CA ALA A 256 -36.46 17.66 19.69
C ALA A 256 -36.43 18.62 18.49
N VAL A 257 -35.75 19.76 18.66
CA VAL A 257 -35.59 20.78 17.61
C VAL A 257 -34.20 21.41 17.69
N ILE A 258 -33.76 22.03 16.60
CA ILE A 258 -32.55 22.86 16.56
C ILE A 258 -32.93 24.33 16.59
N PHE A 259 -32.30 25.10 17.47
CA PHE A 259 -32.40 26.56 17.49
C PHE A 259 -31.04 27.17 17.80
N LYS A 260 -30.56 28.09 16.96
CA LYS A 260 -29.26 28.79 17.11
C LYS A 260 -28.08 27.85 17.44
N ASN A 261 -27.98 26.74 16.69
CA ASN A 261 -26.96 25.70 16.88
C ASN A 261 -26.99 24.98 18.25
N GLN A 262 -28.15 24.98 18.90
CA GLN A 262 -28.38 24.21 20.12
C GLN A 262 -29.48 23.19 19.87
N VAL A 263 -29.32 22.01 20.46
CA VAL A 263 -30.35 20.97 20.47
C VAL A 263 -31.26 21.21 21.66
N PHE A 264 -32.55 21.36 21.41
CA PHE A 264 -33.58 21.47 22.45
C PHE A 264 -34.35 20.16 22.53
N VAL A 265 -34.58 19.66 23.75
CA VAL A 265 -35.38 18.47 24.03
C VAL A 265 -36.51 18.87 24.98
N CYS A 266 -37.72 18.85 24.46
CA CYS A 266 -38.89 19.46 25.08
C CYS A 266 -39.88 18.38 25.57
N GLY A 267 -40.26 18.46 26.85
CA GLY A 267 -41.28 17.63 27.46
C GLY A 267 -40.99 16.13 27.39
N GLY A 268 -42.03 15.33 27.18
CA GLY A 268 -41.95 13.86 27.14
C GLY A 268 -42.51 13.19 28.39
N TYR A 269 -42.16 11.93 28.58
CA TYR A 269 -42.56 11.12 29.74
C TYR A 269 -41.33 10.46 30.37
N SER A 270 -41.20 10.58 31.68
CA SER A 270 -40.19 9.95 32.53
C SER A 270 -40.84 9.02 33.55
N ASP A 271 -40.08 8.06 34.08
CA ASP A 271 -40.59 7.16 35.13
C ASP A 271 -40.68 7.87 36.49
N SER A 272 -39.76 8.79 36.76
CA SER A 272 -39.71 9.54 38.03
C SER A 272 -40.82 10.58 38.16
N ASP A 273 -41.01 11.41 37.13
CA ASP A 273 -41.82 12.62 37.22
C ASP A 273 -43.09 12.54 36.35
N GLY A 274 -43.28 11.43 35.64
CA GLY A 274 -44.34 11.28 34.66
C GLY A 274 -44.15 12.24 33.49
N ARG A 275 -45.20 13.00 33.14
CA ARG A 275 -45.13 13.95 32.02
C ARG A 275 -44.30 15.17 32.39
N LEU A 276 -43.47 15.60 31.45
CA LEU A 276 -42.53 16.69 31.62
C LEU A 276 -42.99 17.94 30.87
N ASP A 277 -42.68 19.09 31.46
CA ASP A 277 -42.67 20.42 30.86
C ASP A 277 -41.24 20.98 30.76
N SER A 278 -40.25 20.27 31.31
CA SER A 278 -38.84 20.67 31.26
C SER A 278 -38.28 20.64 29.85
N ILE A 279 -37.35 21.56 29.60
CA ILE A 279 -36.59 21.67 28.36
C ILE A 279 -35.11 21.51 28.69
N GLU A 280 -34.46 20.54 28.07
CA GLU A 280 -33.00 20.38 28.16
C GLU A 280 -32.35 20.86 26.86
N ILE A 281 -31.26 21.61 26.99
CA ILE A 281 -30.51 22.18 25.87
C ILE A 281 -29.07 21.68 25.85
N LEU A 282 -28.55 21.41 24.65
CA LEU A 282 -27.15 21.11 24.40
C LEU A 282 -26.59 22.12 23.41
N ASP A 283 -25.59 22.90 23.84
CA ASP A 283 -24.80 23.73 22.93
C ASP A 283 -23.79 22.85 22.21
N LEU A 284 -23.93 22.76 20.89
CA LEU A 284 -23.06 21.94 20.04
C LEU A 284 -21.66 22.55 19.86
N ASN A 285 -21.48 23.82 20.20
CA ASN A 285 -20.19 24.51 20.22
C ASN A 285 -19.51 24.45 21.60
N GLY A 286 -20.20 23.93 22.62
CA GLY A 286 -19.66 23.83 23.97
C GLY A 286 -18.47 22.87 24.04
N ASN A 287 -17.42 23.27 24.77
CA ASN A 287 -16.30 22.39 25.09
C ASN A 287 -15.99 22.45 26.60
N PRO A 288 -16.33 21.40 27.39
CA PRO A 288 -16.96 20.16 26.97
C PRO A 288 -18.44 20.34 26.61
N LEU A 289 -18.96 19.44 25.77
CA LEU A 289 -20.40 19.32 25.51
C LEU A 289 -21.12 18.99 26.82
N LYS A 290 -22.20 19.72 27.14
CA LYS A 290 -22.98 19.50 28.35
C LYS A 290 -24.43 19.92 28.20
N TRP A 291 -25.33 19.12 28.76
CA TRP A 291 -26.75 19.45 28.86
C TRP A 291 -27.03 20.41 30.00
N HIS A 292 -27.86 21.41 29.71
CA HIS A 292 -28.35 22.39 30.66
C HIS A 292 -29.87 22.44 30.62
N GLU A 293 -30.49 22.85 31.72
CA GLU A 293 -31.93 23.11 31.74
C GLU A 293 -32.16 24.50 31.15
N PHE A 294 -33.19 24.64 30.32
CA PHE A 294 -33.57 25.95 29.79
C PHE A 294 -34.22 26.79 30.89
N PHE A 295 -34.12 28.11 30.77
CA PHE A 295 -34.57 29.04 31.82
C PHE A 295 -36.09 29.01 32.10
N VAL A 296 -36.87 28.47 31.17
CA VAL A 296 -38.33 28.39 31.26
C VAL A 296 -38.82 27.02 30.81
N ASN A 297 -39.97 26.62 31.34
CA ASN A 297 -40.64 25.38 31.00
C ASN A 297 -41.69 25.58 29.90
N LEU A 298 -42.12 24.47 29.31
CA LEU A 298 -43.32 24.43 28.48
C LEU A 298 -44.54 24.89 29.29
N PRO A 299 -45.57 25.48 28.64
CA PRO A 299 -46.78 25.93 29.34
C PRO A 299 -47.63 24.77 29.90
N VAL A 300 -47.36 23.53 29.45
CA VAL A 300 -48.07 22.32 29.87
C VAL A 300 -47.10 21.14 29.96
N LYS A 301 -47.32 20.24 30.92
CA LYS A 301 -46.64 18.94 31.01
C LYS A 301 -47.18 17.99 29.95
N VAL A 302 -46.40 17.68 28.93
CA VAL A 302 -46.91 17.04 27.72
C VAL A 302 -45.96 15.98 27.15
N THR A 303 -46.53 14.88 26.67
CA THR A 303 -45.82 13.81 25.95
C THR A 303 -46.47 13.55 24.59
N ALA A 304 -45.75 12.98 23.63
CA ALA A 304 -46.26 12.65 22.29
C ALA A 304 -46.79 13.88 21.49
N HIS A 305 -46.32 15.07 21.86
CA HIS A 305 -46.49 16.30 21.11
C HIS A 305 -45.40 16.42 20.05
N LYS A 306 -45.54 17.42 19.18
CA LYS A 306 -44.50 17.84 18.24
C LYS A 306 -44.13 19.29 18.48
N CYS A 307 -42.88 19.61 18.16
CA CYS A 307 -42.37 20.97 18.22
C CYS A 307 -41.80 21.37 16.87
N VAL A 308 -42.01 22.63 16.49
CA VAL A 308 -41.32 23.26 15.35
C VAL A 308 -40.82 24.64 15.76
N VAL A 309 -39.71 25.08 15.16
CA VAL A 309 -39.13 26.40 15.42
C VAL A 309 -39.45 27.32 14.24
N HIS A 310 -40.02 28.48 14.52
CA HIS A 310 -40.33 29.50 13.52
C HIS A 310 -39.82 30.87 14.00
N GLY A 311 -38.72 31.34 13.41
CA GLY A 311 -37.99 32.50 13.92
C GLY A 311 -37.45 32.23 15.34
N ASN A 312 -37.78 33.10 16.30
CA ASN A 312 -37.40 32.93 17.72
C ASN A 312 -38.46 32.21 18.56
N ARG A 313 -39.43 31.55 17.92
CA ARG A 313 -40.57 30.91 18.57
C ARG A 313 -40.50 29.41 18.46
N LEU A 314 -40.76 28.73 19.56
CA LEU A 314 -41.08 27.30 19.59
C LEU A 314 -42.60 27.16 19.56
N LEU A 315 -43.12 26.44 18.58
CA LEU A 315 -44.52 26.03 18.53
C LEU A 315 -44.65 24.63 19.12
N ILE A 316 -45.57 24.45 20.06
CA ILE A 316 -45.84 23.17 20.74
C ILE A 316 -47.24 22.72 20.35
N ILE A 317 -47.33 21.58 19.66
CA ILE A 317 -48.54 21.18 18.95
C ILE A 317 -49.05 19.86 19.52
N GLY A 318 -50.28 19.89 20.03
CA GLY A 318 -51.02 18.72 20.50
C GLY A 318 -50.32 17.93 21.61
N GLY A 319 -50.49 16.61 21.56
CA GLY A 319 -49.89 15.68 22.53
C GLY A 319 -50.87 15.25 23.63
N ARG A 320 -50.34 14.59 24.67
CA ARG A 320 -51.11 13.99 25.76
C ARG A 320 -50.70 14.56 27.10
N ILE A 321 -51.69 14.95 27.90
CA ILE A 321 -51.53 15.42 29.28
C ILE A 321 -52.01 14.41 30.32
N LYS A 322 -52.91 13.49 29.93
CA LYS A 322 -53.29 12.30 30.71
C LYS A 322 -53.45 11.10 29.78
N ALA A 323 -53.70 9.91 30.34
CA ALA A 323 -53.85 8.69 29.53
C ALA A 323 -55.01 8.80 28.51
N SER A 324 -56.12 9.40 28.95
CA SER A 324 -57.33 9.63 28.15
C SER A 324 -57.48 11.06 27.60
N GLU A 325 -56.52 11.95 27.90
CA GLU A 325 -56.65 13.38 27.59
C GLU A 325 -55.58 13.83 26.59
N VAL A 326 -56.05 14.10 25.38
CA VAL A 326 -55.27 14.56 24.23
C VAL A 326 -55.57 16.04 23.98
N LEU A 327 -54.55 16.80 23.60
CA LEU A 327 -54.65 18.23 23.33
C LEU A 327 -54.96 18.53 21.85
N ASP A 328 -55.73 19.59 21.63
CA ASP A 328 -55.87 20.29 20.34
C ASP A 328 -55.10 21.62 20.32
N THR A 329 -54.46 22.01 21.42
CA THR A 329 -53.83 23.32 21.55
C THR A 329 -52.51 23.42 20.78
N ILE A 330 -52.27 24.59 20.19
CA ILE A 330 -50.98 25.04 19.67
C ILE A 330 -50.49 26.18 20.55
N TYR A 331 -49.42 25.96 21.30
CA TYR A 331 -48.77 26.99 22.12
C TYR A 331 -47.57 27.59 21.40
N GLU A 332 -47.30 28.85 21.70
CA GLU A 332 -46.04 29.54 21.41
C GLU A 332 -45.22 29.66 22.68
N LEU A 333 -43.91 29.45 22.57
CA LEU A 333 -42.91 29.81 23.58
C LEU A 333 -41.79 30.62 22.90
N LEU A 334 -41.53 31.83 23.38
CA LEU A 334 -40.36 32.62 22.94
C LEU A 334 -39.08 31.98 23.48
N LEU A 335 -38.14 31.66 22.58
CA LEU A 335 -36.84 31.08 22.89
C LEU A 335 -35.77 32.13 23.22
N VAL A 336 -36.15 33.42 23.24
CA VAL A 336 -35.26 34.54 23.57
C VAL A 336 -35.92 35.46 24.59
N PRO A 337 -35.15 36.18 25.43
CA PRO A 337 -35.70 37.15 26.36
C PRO A 337 -36.44 38.31 25.67
N PRO A 338 -37.51 38.87 26.28
CA PRO A 338 -38.19 38.34 27.46
C PRO A 338 -38.95 37.04 27.12
N TYR A 339 -38.72 35.99 27.91
CA TYR A 339 -39.38 34.71 27.69
C TYR A 339 -40.87 34.82 28.03
N SER A 340 -41.72 34.29 27.15
CA SER A 340 -43.16 34.24 27.37
C SER A 340 -43.77 33.08 26.61
N SER A 341 -44.88 32.55 27.13
CA SER A 341 -45.70 31.56 26.43
C SER A 341 -47.15 32.04 26.29
N LYS A 342 -47.81 31.60 25.22
CA LYS A 342 -49.24 31.86 24.98
C LYS A 342 -49.87 30.76 24.16
N LEU A 343 -51.17 30.58 24.31
CA LEU A 343 -51.98 29.76 23.42
C LEU A 343 -52.24 30.54 22.13
N LEU A 344 -51.91 29.95 20.97
CA LEU A 344 -52.16 30.57 19.66
C LEU A 344 -53.50 30.16 19.08
N CYS A 345 -53.77 28.85 19.04
CA CYS A 345 -54.91 28.29 18.32
C CYS A 345 -55.29 26.93 18.90
N HIS A 346 -56.54 26.52 18.67
CA HIS A 346 -56.98 25.14 18.79
C HIS A 346 -57.09 24.51 17.40
N MET A 347 -56.45 23.35 17.23
CA MET A 347 -56.66 22.43 16.12
C MET A 347 -58.12 21.99 16.04
N LYS A 348 -58.56 21.55 14.86
CA LYS A 348 -59.93 21.04 14.67
C LYS A 348 -60.14 19.70 15.35
N LYS A 349 -59.07 18.92 15.50
CA LYS A 349 -59.06 17.62 16.16
C LYS A 349 -57.95 17.55 17.21
N LYS A 350 -58.26 16.90 18.32
CA LYS A 350 -57.28 16.57 19.37
C LYS A 350 -56.42 15.42 18.88
N ARG A 351 -55.09 15.58 18.92
CA ARG A 351 -54.18 14.56 18.39
C ARG A 351 -52.87 14.43 19.16
N ALA A 352 -52.35 13.20 19.22
CA ALA A 352 -51.02 12.87 19.75
C ALA A 352 -50.35 11.82 18.87
N PHE A 353 -49.01 11.73 18.90
CA PHE A 353 -48.26 10.90 17.97
C PHE A 353 -48.61 11.17 16.50
N HIS A 354 -48.87 12.44 16.20
CA HIS A 354 -49.18 12.96 14.88
C HIS A 354 -47.90 13.43 14.18
N GLY A 355 -48.00 13.64 12.88
CA GLY A 355 -46.97 14.23 12.04
C GLY A 355 -47.05 15.74 12.02
N VAL A 356 -45.90 16.43 11.99
CA VAL A 356 -45.82 17.89 11.87
C VAL A 356 -44.62 18.28 11.01
N GLU A 357 -44.84 19.12 10.01
CA GLU A 357 -43.76 19.73 9.20
C GLU A 357 -44.03 21.22 8.96
N LEU A 358 -42.97 22.03 8.96
CA LEU A 358 -43.03 23.47 8.71
C LEU A 358 -42.82 23.79 7.23
N PHE A 359 -43.82 24.44 6.62
CA PHE A 359 -43.84 24.97 5.26
C PHE A 359 -43.87 26.49 5.32
N ASP A 360 -42.69 27.09 5.46
CA ASP A 360 -42.48 28.53 5.55
C ASP A 360 -43.23 29.10 6.77
N ASP A 361 -44.29 29.89 6.58
CA ASP A 361 -45.13 30.44 7.67
C ASP A 361 -46.34 29.54 8.01
N LYS A 362 -46.37 28.29 7.56
CA LYS A 362 -47.49 27.35 7.74
C LYS A 362 -47.02 26.02 8.29
N VAL A 363 -47.79 25.45 9.21
CA VAL A 363 -47.48 24.14 9.79
C VAL A 363 -48.49 23.12 9.29
N LEU A 364 -48.02 22.10 8.59
CA LEU A 364 -48.85 20.97 8.18
C LEU A 364 -48.89 19.93 9.30
N ILE A 365 -50.08 19.50 9.68
CA ILE A 365 -50.35 18.60 10.80
C ILE A 365 -51.18 17.43 10.28
N ALA A 366 -50.67 16.20 10.42
CA ALA A 366 -51.30 15.03 9.79
C ALA A 366 -51.40 13.82 10.73
N GLY A 367 -52.57 13.19 10.72
CA GLY A 367 -52.83 11.94 11.44
C GLY A 367 -52.68 12.04 12.95
N GLY A 368 -52.36 10.90 13.57
CA GLY A 368 -52.16 10.75 15.01
C GLY A 368 -53.40 10.23 15.72
N ILE A 369 -53.21 9.80 16.97
CA ILE A 369 -54.29 9.21 17.76
C ILE A 369 -55.32 10.28 18.11
N GLY A 370 -56.59 10.04 17.73
CA GLY A 370 -57.72 10.97 17.85
C GLY A 370 -58.05 11.75 16.58
N ALA A 371 -57.24 11.60 15.53
CA ALA A 371 -57.37 12.31 14.25
C ALA A 371 -56.66 11.56 13.12
N GLU A 372 -56.83 10.23 13.07
CA GLU A 372 -55.92 9.32 12.36
C GLU A 372 -55.87 9.55 10.85
N THR A 373 -56.95 10.03 10.24
CA THR A 373 -57.00 10.40 8.82
C THR A 373 -56.95 11.91 8.59
N ASP A 374 -57.22 12.72 9.60
CA ASP A 374 -57.38 14.17 9.45
C ASP A 374 -56.03 14.86 9.19
N VAL A 375 -56.05 15.81 8.27
CA VAL A 375 -54.93 16.70 7.98
C VAL A 375 -55.42 18.15 8.10
N GLU A 376 -54.60 19.00 8.70
CA GLU A 376 -54.90 20.42 8.81
C GLU A 376 -53.62 21.25 8.65
N ILE A 377 -53.78 22.48 8.17
CA ILE A 377 -52.71 23.49 8.10
C ILE A 377 -52.99 24.55 9.14
N PHE A 378 -52.00 24.83 9.97
CA PHE A 378 -51.97 25.99 10.85
C PHE A 378 -51.22 27.15 10.17
N ASP A 379 -51.93 28.25 9.92
CA ASP A 379 -51.36 29.51 9.43
C ASP A 379 -50.82 30.33 10.62
N ILE A 380 -49.49 30.45 10.73
CA ILE A 380 -48.84 31.10 11.87
C ILE A 380 -49.16 32.60 11.93
N ALA A 381 -49.33 33.26 10.78
CA ALA A 381 -49.61 34.69 10.72
C ALA A 381 -51.04 35.00 11.19
N ARG A 382 -51.99 34.12 10.86
CA ARG A 382 -53.42 34.29 11.21
C ARG A 382 -53.81 33.64 12.53
N ASN A 383 -52.99 32.73 13.06
CA ASN A 383 -53.33 31.86 14.18
C ASN A 383 -54.60 31.03 13.91
N GLU A 384 -54.72 30.49 12.70
CA GLU A 384 -55.91 29.74 12.26
C GLU A 384 -55.55 28.37 11.70
N CYS A 385 -56.32 27.35 12.09
CA CYS A 385 -56.25 26.02 11.49
C CYS A 385 -57.32 25.85 10.40
N VAL A 386 -56.90 25.32 9.24
CA VAL A 386 -57.75 24.99 8.10
C VAL A 386 -57.64 23.50 7.79
N GLU A 387 -58.77 22.82 7.65
CA GLU A 387 -58.81 21.40 7.28
C GLU A 387 -58.32 21.20 5.83
N MET A 388 -57.63 20.09 5.61
CA MET A 388 -57.11 19.68 4.32
C MET A 388 -57.66 18.30 3.95
N PRO A 389 -57.56 17.88 2.67
CA PRO A 389 -57.96 16.53 2.28
C PRO A 389 -57.29 15.45 3.14
N PRO A 390 -58.04 14.42 3.57
CA PRO A 390 -57.55 13.44 4.54
C PRO A 390 -56.49 12.50 3.94
N LEU A 391 -55.78 11.82 4.83
CA LEU A 391 -54.90 10.69 4.49
C LEU A 391 -55.71 9.53 3.88
N PRO A 392 -55.09 8.69 3.04
CA PRO A 392 -55.79 7.61 2.34
C PRO A 392 -56.17 6.44 3.26
N SER A 393 -55.56 6.37 4.43
CA SER A 393 -55.86 5.41 5.49
C SER A 393 -55.51 6.02 6.85
N PRO A 394 -56.13 5.56 7.95
CA PRO A 394 -55.75 5.95 9.30
C PRO A 394 -54.25 5.76 9.53
N LEU A 395 -53.60 6.72 10.20
CA LEU A 395 -52.18 6.64 10.51
C LEU A 395 -51.86 7.34 11.83
N SER A 396 -51.13 6.65 12.71
CA SER A 396 -50.56 7.23 13.94
C SER A 396 -49.16 6.68 14.19
N ASN A 397 -48.42 7.28 15.12
CA ASN A 397 -47.08 6.81 15.52
C ASN A 397 -46.06 6.77 14.36
N MET A 398 -46.32 7.57 13.32
CA MET A 398 -45.47 7.72 12.16
C MET A 398 -44.33 8.70 12.46
N SER A 399 -43.31 8.64 11.61
CA SER A 399 -42.33 9.72 11.50
C SER A 399 -42.65 10.58 10.28
N THR A 400 -42.18 11.82 10.28
CA THR A 400 -42.40 12.74 9.16
C THR A 400 -41.14 13.49 8.82
N VAL A 401 -41.00 13.84 7.54
CA VAL A 401 -39.98 14.75 7.06
C VAL A 401 -40.54 15.61 5.92
N ARG A 402 -40.14 16.88 5.86
CA ARG A 402 -40.35 17.73 4.68
C ARG A 402 -39.38 17.37 3.56
N ARG A 403 -39.89 17.31 2.33
CA ARG A 403 -39.08 17.24 1.10
C ARG A 403 -39.73 18.12 0.03
N GLY A 404 -39.06 19.23 -0.30
CA GLY A 404 -39.62 20.23 -1.22
C GLY A 404 -40.95 20.78 -0.70
N ASP A 405 -41.99 20.66 -1.52
CA ASP A 405 -43.36 21.08 -1.22
C ASP A 405 -44.25 19.93 -0.70
N SER A 406 -43.64 18.83 -0.25
CA SER A 406 -44.36 17.66 0.24
C SER A 406 -43.91 17.26 1.64
N MET A 407 -44.85 16.70 2.40
CA MET A 407 -44.61 15.99 3.65
C MET A 407 -44.59 14.50 3.40
N PHE A 408 -43.55 13.82 3.85
CA PHE A 408 -43.45 12.38 3.76
C PHE A 408 -43.86 11.79 5.10
N LEU A 409 -44.84 10.90 5.13
CA LEU A 409 -45.26 10.13 6.29
C LEU A 409 -44.64 8.74 6.21
N ILE A 410 -43.81 8.38 7.19
CA ILE A 410 -42.99 7.16 7.17
C ILE A 410 -43.47 6.20 8.26
N GLY A 411 -43.91 5.02 7.83
CA GLY A 411 -44.34 3.96 8.71
C GLY A 411 -45.54 4.36 9.57
N GLY A 412 -45.54 3.92 10.83
CA GLY A 412 -46.63 4.11 11.77
C GLY A 412 -47.53 2.89 11.90
N VAL A 413 -48.70 3.09 12.48
CA VAL A 413 -49.73 2.06 12.69
C VAL A 413 -50.96 2.46 11.89
N ASP A 414 -51.40 1.57 11.01
CA ASP A 414 -52.61 1.74 10.19
C ASP A 414 -53.88 1.19 10.87
N ASP A 415 -53.72 0.15 11.68
CA ASP A 415 -54.75 -0.43 12.55
C ASP A 415 -54.17 -0.74 13.94
N LEU A 416 -54.66 0.00 14.96
CA LEU A 416 -54.21 -0.12 16.35
C LEU A 416 -54.58 -1.47 16.96
N ASP A 417 -55.66 -2.11 16.51
CA ASP A 417 -56.14 -3.39 17.04
C ASP A 417 -55.35 -4.55 16.44
N ALA A 418 -54.96 -4.45 15.17
CA ALA A 418 -54.19 -5.49 14.48
C ALA A 418 -52.68 -5.44 14.79
N LYS A 419 -52.18 -4.35 15.42
CA LYS A 419 -50.73 -4.09 15.63
C LYS A 419 -49.91 -4.25 14.35
N ILE A 420 -50.51 -3.92 13.20
CA ILE A 420 -49.81 -3.97 11.92
C ILE A 420 -49.03 -2.67 11.79
N PHE A 421 -47.70 -2.79 11.68
CA PHE A 421 -46.86 -1.64 11.40
C PHE A 421 -46.86 -1.40 9.89
N SER A 422 -47.21 -0.18 9.49
CA SER A 422 -47.13 0.23 8.10
C SER A 422 -45.68 0.23 7.64
N ASN A 423 -45.44 -0.31 6.46
CA ASN A 423 -44.18 -0.14 5.74
C ASN A 423 -44.27 0.94 4.66
N LYS A 424 -45.42 1.58 4.49
CA LYS A 424 -45.66 2.55 3.43
C LYS A 424 -45.00 3.88 3.76
N ILE A 425 -44.56 4.57 2.71
CA ILE A 425 -44.17 5.97 2.75
C ILE A 425 -45.17 6.73 1.89
N ILE A 426 -45.93 7.61 2.51
CA ILE A 426 -46.96 8.41 1.86
C ILE A 426 -46.39 9.80 1.63
N GLU A 427 -46.38 10.25 0.38
CA GLU A 427 -46.15 11.65 0.05
C GLU A 427 -47.48 12.38 0.11
N TYR A 428 -47.53 13.47 0.88
CA TYR A 428 -48.65 14.40 0.96
C TYR A 428 -48.20 15.75 0.40
N ASP A 429 -48.79 16.15 -0.73
CA ASP A 429 -48.49 17.43 -1.37
C ASP A 429 -49.13 18.58 -0.58
N PHE A 430 -48.31 19.50 -0.09
CA PHE A 430 -48.75 20.59 0.80
C PHE A 430 -49.73 21.55 0.13
N LYS A 431 -49.62 21.75 -1.20
CA LYS A 431 -50.39 22.75 -1.94
C LYS A 431 -51.76 22.24 -2.36
N THR A 432 -51.83 20.99 -2.78
CA THR A 432 -53.03 20.36 -3.36
C THR A 432 -53.77 19.48 -2.36
N GLY A 433 -53.09 19.04 -1.30
CA GLY A 433 -53.61 18.08 -0.33
C GLY A 433 -53.71 16.64 -0.86
N GLN A 434 -53.13 16.35 -2.04
CA GLN A 434 -53.16 15.00 -2.58
C GLN A 434 -52.13 14.10 -1.89
N SER A 435 -52.57 12.89 -1.54
CA SER A 435 -51.73 11.86 -0.95
C SER A 435 -51.47 10.72 -1.94
N LYS A 436 -50.24 10.22 -2.01
CA LYS A 436 -49.88 9.01 -2.76
C LYS A 436 -48.85 8.18 -2.02
N VAL A 437 -48.96 6.86 -2.10
CA VAL A 437 -47.90 5.97 -1.63
C VAL A 437 -46.76 6.02 -2.64
N VAL A 438 -45.59 6.49 -2.23
CA VAL A 438 -44.43 6.65 -3.12
C VAL A 438 -43.40 5.55 -2.98
N LEU A 439 -43.26 5.00 -1.78
CA LEU A 439 -42.26 3.99 -1.47
C LEU A 439 -42.81 3.03 -0.41
N ALA A 440 -42.16 1.88 -0.29
CA ALA A 440 -42.36 0.97 0.82
C ALA A 440 -41.00 0.56 1.41
N MET A 441 -40.91 0.58 2.74
CA MET A 441 -39.84 -0.06 3.49
C MET A 441 -39.96 -1.58 3.34
N LYS A 442 -38.83 -2.28 3.49
CA LYS A 442 -38.81 -3.75 3.48
C LYS A 442 -39.71 -4.36 4.56
N THR A 443 -39.81 -3.69 5.71
CA THR A 443 -40.62 -4.10 6.85
C THR A 443 -41.33 -2.91 7.45
N GLY A 444 -42.51 -3.15 8.02
CA GLY A 444 -43.27 -2.15 8.76
C GLY A 444 -42.54 -1.66 10.01
N ARG A 445 -42.72 -0.38 10.34
CA ARG A 445 -42.04 0.24 11.49
C ARG A 445 -42.91 1.35 12.08
N ALA A 446 -43.07 1.38 13.40
CA ALA A 446 -43.77 2.45 14.12
C ALA A 446 -42.85 3.06 15.21
N PHE A 447 -43.19 4.25 15.72
CA PHE A 447 -42.42 4.93 16.79
C PHE A 447 -40.95 5.20 16.44
N CYS A 448 -40.64 5.26 15.14
CA CYS A 448 -39.30 5.52 14.65
C CYS A 448 -39.04 7.02 14.51
N SER A 449 -37.76 7.37 14.54
CA SER A 449 -37.29 8.68 14.12
C SER A 449 -36.90 8.64 12.65
N CYS A 450 -37.15 9.73 11.93
CA CYS A 450 -36.72 9.89 10.56
C CYS A 450 -36.11 11.27 10.37
N VAL A 451 -35.10 11.33 9.51
CA VAL A 451 -34.51 12.58 9.05
C VAL A 451 -34.24 12.49 7.56
N SER A 452 -34.25 13.64 6.87
CA SER A 452 -33.91 13.67 5.45
C SER A 452 -32.85 14.74 5.16
N ARG A 453 -31.86 14.38 4.34
CA ARG A 453 -30.82 15.29 3.87
C ARG A 453 -30.59 15.09 2.38
N GLY A 454 -30.79 16.14 1.60
CA GLY A 454 -30.61 16.08 0.14
C GLY A 454 -31.49 14.98 -0.46
N ASN A 455 -30.87 13.96 -1.06
CA ASN A 455 -31.57 12.81 -1.65
C ASN A 455 -31.57 11.55 -0.77
N THR A 456 -31.30 11.69 0.53
CA THR A 456 -31.27 10.54 1.44
C THR A 456 -32.31 10.72 2.55
N LEU A 457 -33.22 9.75 2.66
CA LEU A 457 -34.08 9.54 3.82
C LEU A 457 -33.42 8.53 4.75
N ILE A 458 -33.45 8.77 6.06
CA ILE A 458 -32.84 7.89 7.06
C ILE A 458 -33.88 7.61 8.13
N VAL A 459 -34.10 6.33 8.40
CA VAL A 459 -35.12 5.80 9.31
C VAL A 459 -34.43 5.04 10.44
N ILE A 460 -34.70 5.46 11.68
CA ILE A 460 -33.89 5.15 12.86
C ILE A 460 -34.77 4.55 13.95
N GLY A 461 -34.39 3.35 14.43
CA GLY A 461 -35.06 2.65 15.53
C GLY A 461 -36.57 2.44 15.33
N GLY A 462 -37.34 2.39 16.41
CA GLY A 462 -38.77 2.11 16.40
C GLY A 462 -39.11 0.62 16.55
N ALA A 463 -40.41 0.34 16.62
CA ALA A 463 -40.92 -1.00 16.85
C ALA A 463 -40.69 -1.90 15.63
N ARG A 464 -39.86 -2.93 15.85
CA ARG A 464 -39.51 -4.05 14.96
C ARG A 464 -38.87 -5.17 15.81
N TYR A 465 -38.54 -6.31 15.19
CA TYR A 465 -37.55 -7.27 15.72
C TYR A 465 -36.19 -6.62 16.04
N ASP A 466 -35.78 -5.59 15.28
CA ASP A 466 -34.46 -4.93 15.41
C ASP A 466 -34.61 -3.42 15.75
N PRO A 467 -34.85 -3.05 17.02
CA PRO A 467 -35.12 -1.67 17.46
C PRO A 467 -33.91 -0.73 17.47
N ASP A 468 -32.72 -1.24 17.14
CA ASP A 468 -31.47 -0.53 16.92
C ASP A 468 -31.14 -0.31 15.42
N ALA A 469 -31.94 -0.87 14.52
CA ALA A 469 -31.68 -0.83 13.08
C ALA A 469 -31.84 0.57 12.48
N VAL A 470 -30.92 0.90 11.58
CA VAL A 470 -30.93 2.15 10.83
C VAL A 470 -30.89 1.85 9.34
N ASP A 471 -31.91 2.30 8.63
CA ASP A 471 -32.05 2.09 7.19
C ASP A 471 -32.05 3.44 6.48
N CYS A 472 -31.42 3.53 5.32
CA CYS A 472 -31.47 4.71 4.48
C CYS A 472 -32.02 4.38 3.09
N PHE A 473 -32.72 5.33 2.52
CA PHE A 473 -33.22 5.29 1.15
C PHE A 473 -32.65 6.46 0.37
N ASN A 474 -32.07 6.17 -0.78
CA ASN A 474 -31.57 7.20 -1.69
C ASN A 474 -32.57 7.42 -2.84
N PHE A 475 -33.13 8.62 -2.94
CA PHE A 475 -34.12 8.99 -3.95
C PHE A 475 -33.56 9.07 -5.38
N SER A 476 -32.25 9.29 -5.55
CA SER A 476 -31.63 9.32 -6.88
C SER A 476 -31.39 7.93 -7.42
N SER A 477 -30.88 7.01 -6.60
CA SER A 477 -30.66 5.61 -7.01
C SER A 477 -31.89 4.73 -6.85
N ASN A 478 -32.93 5.21 -6.15
CA ASN A 478 -34.14 4.46 -5.81
C ASN A 478 -33.83 3.14 -5.06
N THR A 479 -32.89 3.19 -4.11
CA THR A 479 -32.42 2.01 -3.38
C THR A 479 -32.42 2.19 -1.87
N TRP A 480 -32.74 1.11 -1.17
CA TRP A 480 -32.57 0.97 0.27
C TRP A 480 -31.19 0.40 0.61
N LYS A 481 -30.59 0.88 1.69
CA LYS A 481 -29.36 0.34 2.27
C LYS A 481 -29.45 0.39 3.79
N SER A 482 -28.98 -0.65 4.47
CA SER A 482 -28.83 -0.60 5.92
C SER A 482 -27.52 0.12 6.28
N LEU A 483 -27.63 1.01 7.26
CA LEU A 483 -26.51 1.71 7.88
C LEU A 483 -26.10 0.97 9.17
N PRO A 484 -24.93 1.28 9.75
CA PRO A 484 -24.55 0.73 11.05
C PRO A 484 -25.65 0.98 12.10
N SER A 485 -25.99 -0.06 12.86
CA SER A 485 -26.99 0.02 13.93
C SER A 485 -26.55 0.97 15.04
N MET A 486 -27.53 1.53 15.75
CA MET A 486 -27.29 2.26 17.00
C MET A 486 -26.65 1.36 18.05
N ALA A 487 -25.91 1.93 18.99
CA ALA A 487 -25.37 1.20 20.12
C ALA A 487 -26.49 0.75 21.07
N GLU A 488 -27.52 1.58 21.25
CA GLU A 488 -28.71 1.24 22.03
C GLU A 488 -29.96 1.17 21.15
N ALA A 489 -30.80 0.18 21.44
CA ALA A 489 -32.12 0.06 20.81
C ALA A 489 -33.07 1.16 21.32
N ARG A 490 -33.81 1.81 20.42
CA ARG A 490 -34.66 2.96 20.77
C ARG A 490 -36.00 2.91 20.06
N MET A 491 -37.07 3.16 20.80
CA MET A 491 -38.39 3.55 20.30
C MET A 491 -38.82 4.85 20.94
N PHE A 492 -39.74 5.60 20.31
CA PHE A 492 -40.20 6.90 20.83
C PHE A 492 -39.06 7.92 21.04
N ALA A 493 -37.92 7.71 20.38
CA ALA A 493 -36.83 8.66 20.34
C ALA A 493 -37.16 9.83 19.42
N SER A 494 -36.42 10.91 19.57
CA SER A 494 -36.37 11.99 18.60
C SER A 494 -35.03 12.00 17.88
N ALA A 495 -35.01 12.45 16.63
CA ALA A 495 -33.77 12.68 15.90
C ALA A 495 -33.78 14.06 15.24
N VAL A 496 -32.62 14.71 15.22
CA VAL A 496 -32.40 16.00 14.59
C VAL A 496 -31.17 15.94 13.70
N LEU A 497 -31.18 16.73 12.62
CA LEU A 497 -30.00 16.94 11.78
C LEU A 497 -29.22 18.15 12.29
N VAL A 498 -27.93 17.96 12.49
CA VAL A 498 -26.99 18.99 12.94
C VAL A 498 -25.98 19.23 11.83
N ASN A 499 -26.00 20.42 11.23
CA ASN A 499 -24.96 20.85 10.30
C ASN A 499 -23.79 21.41 11.11
N MET A 500 -22.63 20.79 11.03
CA MET A 500 -21.40 21.32 11.63
C MET A 500 -20.80 22.34 10.66
N GLU A 501 -21.44 23.49 10.45
CA GLU A 501 -20.75 24.58 9.75
C GLU A 501 -19.61 25.07 10.66
N SER A 502 -18.35 24.88 10.24
CA SER A 502 -17.26 25.62 10.87
C SER A 502 -17.45 27.08 10.49
N LEU A 503 -17.80 27.90 11.47
CA LEU A 503 -17.77 29.34 11.31
C LEU A 503 -16.32 29.75 11.04
N GLU A 504 -16.07 30.28 9.84
CA GLU A 504 -14.98 31.21 9.63
C GLU A 504 -15.18 32.36 10.63
N PHE A 505 -14.18 32.56 11.50
CA PHE A 505 -14.06 33.74 12.34
C PHE A 505 -13.11 34.73 11.69
#